data_AF-A0A419J2F8-F1
#
_entry.id   AF-A0A419J2F8-F1
#
_cell.length_a   1.000
_cell.length_b   1.000
_cell.length_c   1.000
_cell.angle_alpha   90.00
_cell.angle_beta   90.00
_cell.angle_gamma   90.00
#
_symmetry.space_group_name_H-M   'P 1'
#
loop_
_entity.id
_entity.type
_entity.pdbx_description
1 polymer ?
#
loop_
_entity_poly.entity_id
_entity_poly.type
_entity_poly.pdbx_seq_one_letter_code
_entity_poly.pdbx_strand_id
1 'polypeptide(L)'
;MKPPVLDPVCGMSYTNEFSKHTHEGKDYFFCSEDCLETFRQAPGRYQNVGVRGKYTLAFYDTITGNSVLNVPVIFKTKEDTHDAGGHHH
;
A
#
# COMPACT_ATOMS: atom_id res chain seq x y z
N MET A 1 -11.82 4.77 9.94
CA MET A 1 -11.28 5.64 8.87
C MET A 1 -10.93 4.76 7.68
N LYS A 2 -11.45 5.05 6.49
CA LYS A 2 -11.05 4.33 5.27
C LYS A 2 -9.66 4.88 4.88
N PRO A 3 -8.61 4.05 4.82
CA PRO A 3 -7.28 4.54 4.45
C PRO A 3 -7.35 5.23 3.09
N PRO A 4 -6.51 6.25 2.83
CA PRO A 4 -6.42 6.86 1.51
C PRO A 4 -6.14 5.75 0.49
N VAL A 5 -6.92 5.73 -0.59
CA VAL A 5 -6.71 4.76 -1.66
C VAL A 5 -5.41 5.15 -2.34
N LEU A 6 -4.39 4.31 -2.19
CA LEU A 6 -3.09 4.50 -2.81
C LEU A 6 -3.08 3.81 -4.16
N ASP A 7 -2.46 4.44 -5.15
CA ASP A 7 -2.18 3.83 -6.44
C ASP A 7 -1.34 2.55 -6.23
N PRO A 8 -1.75 1.37 -6.73
CA PRO A 8 -1.01 0.12 -6.55
C PRO A 8 0.36 0.10 -7.22
N VAL A 9 0.56 0.90 -8.28
CA VAL A 9 1.78 0.95 -9.10
C VAL A 9 2.79 1.89 -8.48
N CYS A 10 2.40 3.13 -8.15
CA CYS A 10 3.34 4.15 -7.67
C CYS A 10 3.22 4.45 -6.16
N GLY A 11 2.16 4.02 -5.49
CA GLY A 11 1.92 4.27 -4.07
C GLY A 11 1.53 5.71 -3.73
N MET A 12 1.25 6.57 -4.72
CA MET A 12 0.82 7.94 -4.48
C MET A 12 -0.66 7.99 -4.09
N SER A 13 -1.00 8.90 -3.17
CA SER A 13 -2.37 9.31 -2.90
C SER A 13 -2.83 10.30 -3.97
N TYR A 14 -3.96 10.05 -4.60
CA TYR A 14 -4.57 11.00 -5.54
C TYR A 14 -5.62 11.86 -4.80
N THR A 15 -5.63 13.17 -5.07
CA THR A 15 -6.56 14.11 -4.42
C THR A 15 -7.77 14.46 -5.29
N ASN A 16 -7.64 14.41 -6.63
CA ASN A 16 -8.67 14.95 -7.53
C ASN A 16 -9.07 14.00 -8.66
N GLU A 17 -8.12 13.52 -9.47
CA GLU A 17 -8.39 12.68 -10.64
C GLU A 17 -7.84 11.27 -10.45
N PHE A 18 -8.65 10.28 -10.81
CA PHE A 18 -8.24 8.88 -10.76
C PHE A 18 -8.87 8.07 -11.88
N SER A 19 -8.14 7.08 -12.38
CA SER A 19 -8.68 6.05 -13.26
C SER A 19 -9.09 4.84 -12.42
N LYS A 20 -10.25 4.26 -12.70
CA LYS A 20 -10.74 3.06 -12.01
C LYS A 20 -10.67 1.86 -12.94
N HIS A 21 -10.22 0.71 -12.44
CA HIS A 21 -10.28 -0.55 -13.16
C HIS A 21 -10.62 -1.72 -12.25
N THR A 22 -11.57 -2.55 -12.68
CA THR A 22 -11.99 -3.72 -11.93
C THR A 22 -11.24 -4.94 -12.47
N HIS A 23 -10.49 -5.61 -11.60
CA HIS A 23 -9.75 -6.82 -11.92
C HIS A 23 -10.06 -7.90 -10.88
N GLU A 24 -10.49 -9.08 -11.32
CA GLU A 24 -10.89 -10.20 -10.45
C GLU A 24 -11.94 -9.82 -9.38
N GLY A 25 -12.90 -8.97 -9.74
CA GLY A 25 -13.95 -8.51 -8.83
C GLY A 25 -13.49 -7.49 -7.78
N LYS A 26 -12.23 -7.01 -7.84
CA LYS A 26 -11.70 -5.94 -7.00
C LYS A 26 -11.55 -4.66 -7.81
N ASP A 27 -11.92 -3.54 -7.20
CA ASP A 27 -11.74 -2.21 -7.77
C ASP A 27 -10.37 -1.65 -7.40
N TYR A 28 -9.57 -1.36 -8.41
CA TYR A 28 -8.28 -0.68 -8.31
C TYR A 28 -8.42 0.76 -8.83
N PHE A 29 -7.66 1.66 -8.21
CA PHE A 29 -7.69 3.08 -8.51
C PHE A 29 -6.27 3.57 -8.79
N PHE A 30 -6.11 4.40 -9.81
CA PHE A 30 -4.82 4.81 -10.33
C PHE A 30 -4.75 6.33 -10.43
N CYS A 31 -3.59 6.91 -10.15
CA CYS A 31 -3.37 8.36 -10.22
C CYS A 31 -3.28 8.88 -11.66
N SER A 32 -3.01 8.01 -12.64
CA SER A 32 -2.91 8.36 -14.06
C SER A 32 -3.23 7.15 -14.96
N GLU A 33 -3.50 7.43 -16.23
CA GLU A 33 -3.68 6.39 -17.25
C GLU A 33 -2.42 5.54 -17.46
N ASP A 34 -1.23 6.13 -17.29
CA ASP A 34 0.05 5.43 -17.38
C ASP A 34 0.20 4.35 -16.28
N CYS A 35 -0.22 4.65 -15.05
CA CYS A 35 -0.26 3.67 -13.95
C CYS A 35 -1.31 2.57 -14.22
N LEU A 36 -2.47 2.93 -14.79
CA LEU A 36 -3.46 1.95 -15.20
C LEU A 36 -2.92 1.01 -16.29
N GLU A 37 -2.21 1.54 -17.30
CA GLU A 37 -1.62 0.72 -18.36
C GLU A 37 -0.55 -0.22 -17.80
N THR A 38 0.34 0.29 -16.94
CA THR A 38 1.33 -0.51 -16.23
C THR A 38 0.69 -1.65 -15.44
N PHE A 39 -0.41 -1.37 -14.74
CA PHE A 39 -1.17 -2.40 -14.04
C PHE A 39 -1.76 -3.44 -14.99
N ARG A 40 -2.31 -3.03 -16.14
CA ARG A 40 -2.89 -3.95 -17.14
C ARG A 40 -1.85 -4.89 -17.75
N GLN A 41 -0.59 -4.45 -17.87
CA GLN A 41 0.49 -5.30 -18.40
C GLN A 41 0.87 -6.45 -17.45
N ALA A 42 0.80 -6.22 -16.13
CA ALA A 42 1.20 -7.21 -15.14
C ALA A 42 0.38 -7.13 -13.84
N PRO A 43 -0.94 -7.39 -13.89
CA PRO A 43 -1.83 -7.18 -12.73
C PRO A 43 -1.46 -8.08 -11.54
N GLY A 44 -0.93 -9.29 -11.80
CA GLY A 44 -0.45 -10.23 -10.79
C GLY A 44 0.58 -9.66 -9.81
N ARG A 45 1.39 -8.68 -10.25
CA ARG A 45 2.40 -8.01 -9.40
C ARG A 45 1.77 -7.07 -8.37
N TYR A 46 0.54 -6.63 -8.64
CA TYR A 46 -0.18 -5.64 -7.85
C TYR A 46 -1.42 -6.22 -7.14
N GLN A 47 -1.72 -7.51 -7.33
CA GLN A 47 -2.83 -8.21 -6.66
C GLN A 47 -2.66 -8.31 -5.13
N ASN A 48 -1.43 -8.13 -4.62
CA ASN A 48 -1.14 -8.11 -3.19
C ASN A 48 -0.98 -6.66 -2.69
N VAL A 49 -2.05 -5.87 -2.79
CA VAL A 49 -2.21 -4.62 -2.04
C VAL A 49 -2.46 -4.96 -0.56
N GLY A 50 -1.54 -5.70 0.05
CA GLY A 50 -1.46 -5.77 1.50
C GLY A 50 -1.23 -4.37 2.03
N VAL A 51 -1.71 -4.08 3.24
CA VAL A 51 -1.35 -2.85 3.95
C VAL A 51 0.16 -2.67 3.91
N ARG A 52 0.62 -1.61 3.23
CA ARG A 52 2.04 -1.28 3.04
C ARG A 52 2.26 0.12 3.58
N GLY A 53 3.33 0.31 4.32
CA GLY A 53 3.73 1.64 4.80
C GLY A 53 3.85 1.74 6.32
N LYS A 54 4.09 2.98 6.76
CA LYS A 54 4.26 3.35 8.15
C LYS A 54 2.95 3.92 8.66
N TYR A 55 2.42 3.32 9.70
CA TYR A 55 1.22 3.75 10.40
C TYR A 55 1.61 4.11 11.84
N THR A 56 0.86 4.99 12.47
CA THR A 56 1.03 5.29 13.90
C THR A 56 -0.30 5.03 14.59
N LEU A 57 -0.28 4.13 15.57
CA LEU A 57 -1.40 3.93 16.47
C LEU A 57 -1.25 4.92 17.63
N ALA A 58 -2.14 5.90 17.68
CA ALA A 58 -2.19 6.90 18.74
C ALA A 58 -3.25 6.50 19.79
N PHE A 59 -2.84 6.45 21.05
CA PHE A 59 -3.71 6.26 22.21
C PHE A 59 -3.93 7.61 22.86
N TYR A 60 -5.18 7.93 23.18
CA TYR A 60 -5.55 9.21 23.77
C TYR A 60 -6.13 8.99 25.15
N ASP A 61 -5.83 9.92 26.05
CA ASP A 61 -6.54 10.04 27.32
C ASP A 61 -7.94 10.58 27.04
N THR A 62 -8.97 9.90 27.51
CA THR A 62 -10.36 10.25 27.18
C THR A 62 -10.87 11.48 27.92
N ILE A 63 -10.16 11.92 28.96
CA ILE A 63 -10.53 13.05 29.79
C ILE A 63 -9.94 14.35 29.22
N THR A 64 -8.66 14.32 28.84
CA THR A 64 -7.91 15.48 28.36
C THR A 64 -7.79 15.54 26.84
N GLY A 65 -8.06 14.44 26.13
CA GLY A 65 -7.88 14.32 24.69
C GLY A 65 -6.42 14.27 24.22
N ASN A 66 -5.46 14.27 25.14
CA ASN A 66 -4.03 14.28 24.81
C ASN A 66 -3.55 12.90 24.39
N SER A 67 -2.60 12.84 23.44
CA SER A 67 -1.95 11.58 23.07
C SER A 67 -1.05 11.09 24.21
N VAL A 68 -1.32 9.89 24.71
CA VAL A 68 -0.56 9.23 25.77
C VAL A 68 0.54 8.33 25.20
N LEU A 69 0.29 7.70 24.05
CA LEU A 69 1.23 6.79 23.42
C LEU A 69 1.07 6.80 21.90
N ASN A 70 2.20 6.82 21.19
CA ASN A 70 2.26 6.69 19.74
C ASN A 70 3.09 5.46 19.39
N VAL A 71 2.45 4.42 18.84
CA VAL A 71 3.12 3.17 18.46
C VAL A 71 3.30 3.14 16.95
N PRO A 72 4.53 3.19 16.41
CA PRO A 72 4.77 3.03 14.99
C PRO A 72 4.54 1.57 14.59
N VAL A 73 3.67 1.36 13.59
CA VAL A 73 3.39 0.07 12.97
C VAL A 73 3.91 0.11 11.53
N ILE A 74 4.88 -0.74 11.22
CA ILE A 74 5.51 -0.78 9.90
C ILE A 74 5.16 -2.11 9.25
N PHE A 75 4.39 -2.08 8.17
CA PHE A 75 4.13 -3.26 7.35
C PHE A 75 5.12 -3.30 6.18
N LYS A 76 5.96 -4.34 6.17
CA LYS A 76 6.91 -4.63 5.09
C LYS A 76 6.36 -5.74 4.19
N THR A 77 6.66 -5.66 2.90
CA THR A 77 6.37 -6.74 1.95
C THR A 77 7.32 -7.91 2.16
N LYS A 78 6.81 -9.13 1.96
CA LYS A 78 7.63 -10.34 1.80
C LYS A 78 8.20 -10.34 0.37
N GLU A 79 9.19 -9.49 0.09
CA GLU A 79 9.89 -9.53 -1.19
C GLU A 79 11.36 -9.09 -1.05
N ASP A 80 12.02 -9.54 0.02
CA ASP A 80 13.47 -9.48 0.19
C ASP A 80 13.94 -10.70 0.98
N THR A 81 13.64 -11.89 0.44
CA THR A 81 14.35 -13.12 0.82
C THR A 81 14.74 -13.83 -0.47
N HIS A 82 15.51 -13.13 -1.30
CA HIS A 82 16.44 -13.84 -2.17
C HIS A 82 17.54 -14.38 -1.26
N ASP A 83 17.34 -15.65 -0.92
CA ASP A 83 18.35 -16.59 -0.48
C ASP A 83 19.68 -16.32 -1.19
N ALA A 84 20.64 -15.74 -0.47
CA ALA A 84 22.03 -15.71 -0.90
C ALA A 84 22.68 -17.08 -0.58
N GLY A 85 22.07 -18.15 -1.07
CA GLY A 85 22.67 -19.48 -1.16
C GLY A 85 23.61 -19.55 -2.35
N GLY A 86 24.75 -18.87 -2.25
CA GLY A 86 25.85 -18.99 -3.22
C GLY A 86 26.83 -20.08 -2.81
N HIS A 87 26.44 -21.35 -2.96
CA HIS A 87 27.40 -22.45 -3.16
C HIS A 87 27.33 -22.87 -4.64
N HIS A 88 28.37 -23.55 -5.13
CA HIS A 88 28.73 -23.86 -6.53
C HIS A 88 29.67 -22.79 -7.13
N HIS A 89 30.95 -23.04 -7.42
CA HIS A 89 31.66 -24.27 -7.81
C HIS A 89 33.08 -24.29 -7.22
#